data_AF-A0A1F4DMH6-F1
#
_entry.id   AF-A0A1F4DMH6-F1
#
_cell.length_a   1.000
_cell.length_b   1.000
_cell.length_c   1.000
_cell.angle_alpha   90.00
_cell.angle_beta   90.00
_cell.angle_gamma   90.00
#
_symmetry.space_group_name_H-M   'P 1'
#
loop_
_entity.id
_entity.type
_entity.pdbx_description
1 polymer ?
#
loop_
_entity_poly.entity_id
_entity_poly.type
_entity_poly.pdbx_seq_one_letter_code
_entity_poly.pdbx_strand_id
1 'polypeptide(L)'
;MRKTLKVIPLIVATAIVLALFVLGRLPGAGSLFPSPWDRLAHLCVYGALAICLRLGAGHLSAAWVVLITAVIGLLDEIHQAFIPGRTAGIIDFLADTCGALAGVAALKAWDALRSLQS
;
A
#
# COMPACT_ATOMS: atom_id res chain seq x y z
N MET A 1 17.75 19.48 -5.88
CA MET A 1 17.78 18.04 -6.25
C MET A 1 17.25 17.09 -5.18
N ARG A 2 17.59 17.22 -3.87
CA ARG A 2 17.13 16.30 -2.80
C ARG A 2 15.62 16.31 -2.49
N LYS A 3 14.91 17.42 -2.75
CA LYS A 3 13.45 17.53 -2.52
C LYS A 3 12.64 16.84 -3.61
N THR A 4 13.03 17.00 -4.88
CA THR A 4 12.35 16.41 -6.05
C THR A 4 12.28 14.87 -5.97
N LEU A 5 13.34 14.24 -5.44
CA LEU A 5 13.40 12.78 -5.25
C LEU A 5 12.40 12.25 -4.23
N LYS A 6 11.92 13.08 -3.30
CA LYS A 6 10.91 12.71 -2.30
C LYS A 6 9.48 12.98 -2.76
N VAL A 7 9.31 13.96 -3.65
CA VAL A 7 7.98 14.35 -4.15
C VAL A 7 7.39 13.28 -5.06
N ILE A 8 8.19 12.66 -5.92
CA ILE A 8 7.71 11.62 -6.85
C ILE A 8 7.06 10.45 -6.09
N PRO A 9 7.70 9.81 -5.08
CA PRO A 9 7.05 8.78 -4.28
C PRO A 9 5.74 9.24 -3.61
N LEU A 10 5.66 10.47 -3.12
CA LEU A 10 4.43 10.99 -2.50
C LEU A 10 3.30 11.18 -3.52
N ILE A 11 3.62 11.62 -4.73
CA ILE A 11 2.65 11.70 -5.83
C ILE A 11 2.12 10.30 -6.16
N VAL A 12 3.01 9.31 -6.26
CA VAL A 12 2.62 7.92 -6.53
C VAL A 12 1.79 7.34 -5.39
N ALA A 13 2.18 7.55 -4.14
CA ALA A 13 1.39 7.13 -2.96
C ALA A 13 -0.01 7.76 -2.99
N THR A 14 -0.09 9.05 -3.30
CA THR A 14 -1.38 9.76 -3.41
C THR A 14 -2.22 9.17 -4.55
N ALA A 15 -1.62 8.90 -5.70
CA ALA A 15 -2.31 8.29 -6.84
C ALA A 15 -2.82 6.88 -6.51
N ILE A 16 -2.04 6.07 -5.78
CA ILE A 16 -2.47 4.74 -5.30
C ILE A 16 -3.71 4.88 -4.41
N VAL A 17 -3.66 5.76 -3.41
CA VAL A 17 -4.81 5.99 -2.51
C VAL A 17 -6.02 6.45 -3.31
N LEU A 18 -5.89 7.44 -4.20
CA LEU A 18 -7.00 7.89 -5.03
C LEU A 18 -7.56 6.75 -5.91
N ALA A 19 -6.69 5.91 -6.47
CA ALA A 19 -7.11 4.77 -7.28
C ALA A 19 -7.96 3.77 -6.47
N LEU A 20 -7.55 3.42 -5.25
CA LEU A 20 -8.30 2.53 -4.36
C LEU A 20 -9.73 3.06 -4.13
N PHE A 21 -9.87 4.31 -3.67
CA PHE A 21 -11.17 4.87 -3.29
C PHE A 21 -12.06 5.31 -4.46
N VAL A 22 -11.48 5.65 -5.62
CA VAL A 22 -12.22 6.13 -6.80
C VAL A 22 -12.46 5.01 -7.80
N LEU A 23 -11.40 4.33 -8.27
CA LEU A 23 -11.53 3.24 -9.23
C LEU A 23 -12.13 2.00 -8.59
N GLY A 24 -11.96 1.83 -7.27
CA GLY A 24 -12.58 0.73 -6.52
C GLY A 24 -14.11 0.69 -6.60
N ARG A 25 -14.75 1.83 -6.91
CA ARG A 25 -16.21 1.97 -7.06
C ARG A 25 -16.74 1.56 -8.43
N LEU A 26 -15.87 1.35 -9.42
CA LEU A 26 -16.31 1.04 -10.77
C LEU A 26 -17.00 -0.34 -10.82
N PRO A 27 -18.02 -0.51 -11.66
CA PRO A 27 -18.64 -1.83 -11.87
C PRO A 27 -17.58 -2.86 -12.29
N GLY A 28 -17.63 -4.05 -11.67
CA GLY A 28 -16.68 -5.12 -11.94
C GLY A 28 -15.30 -4.96 -11.30
N ALA A 29 -15.04 -3.87 -10.55
CA ALA A 29 -13.76 -3.67 -9.90
C ALA A 29 -13.44 -4.75 -8.84
N GLY A 30 -14.48 -5.32 -8.19
CA GLY A 30 -14.38 -6.47 -7.29
C GLY A 30 -14.05 -7.81 -7.96
N SER A 31 -14.20 -7.89 -9.28
CA SER A 31 -13.94 -9.09 -10.06
C SER A 31 -12.68 -9.00 -10.92
N LEU A 32 -11.90 -7.91 -10.82
CA LEU A 32 -10.67 -7.72 -11.58
C LEU A 32 -9.63 -8.82 -11.28
N PHE A 33 -9.58 -9.25 -10.02
CA PHE A 33 -8.68 -10.29 -9.56
C PHE A 33 -9.50 -11.41 -8.89
N PRO A 34 -9.60 -12.60 -9.49
CA PRO A 34 -10.30 -13.70 -8.86
C PRO A 34 -9.45 -14.27 -7.70
N SER A 35 -10.12 -14.76 -6.65
CA SER A 35 -9.42 -15.43 -5.54
C SER A 35 -8.55 -16.60 -6.03
N PRO A 36 -7.30 -16.75 -5.54
CA PRO A 36 -6.67 -16.00 -4.43
C PRO A 36 -5.83 -14.77 -4.87
N TRP A 37 -5.90 -14.38 -6.14
CA TRP A 37 -5.06 -13.33 -6.72
C TRP A 37 -5.44 -11.93 -6.25
N ASP A 38 -6.68 -11.74 -5.79
CA ASP A 38 -7.16 -10.57 -5.06
C ASP A 38 -6.25 -10.24 -3.88
N ARG A 39 -5.97 -11.21 -3.01
CA ARG A 39 -5.14 -11.01 -1.82
C ARG A 39 -3.69 -10.69 -2.17
N LEU A 40 -3.18 -11.27 -3.26
CA LEU A 40 -1.85 -10.93 -3.75
C LEU A 40 -1.83 -9.49 -4.31
N ALA A 41 -2.90 -9.06 -4.98
CA ALA A 41 -3.03 -7.68 -5.44
C ALA A 41 -3.05 -6.70 -4.26
N HIS A 42 -3.81 -7.00 -3.20
CA HIS A 42 -3.80 -6.26 -1.94
C HIS A 42 -2.39 -6.16 -1.36
N LEU A 43 -1.72 -7.30 -1.13
CA LEU A 43 -0.35 -7.34 -0.63
C LEU A 43 0.61 -6.46 -1.45
N CYS A 44 0.54 -6.56 -2.78
CA CYS A 44 1.40 -5.79 -3.68
C CYS A 44 1.10 -4.29 -3.66
N VAL A 45 -0.18 -3.88 -3.71
CA VAL A 45 -0.58 -2.47 -3.72
C VAL A 45 -0.22 -1.79 -2.41
N TYR A 46 -0.52 -2.42 -1.27
CA TYR A 46 -0.19 -1.85 0.04
C TYR A 46 1.31 -1.90 0.34
N GLY A 47 2.04 -2.89 -0.19
CA GLY A 47 3.51 -2.88 -0.17
C GLY A 47 4.11 -1.75 -0.98
N ALA A 48 3.61 -1.51 -2.20
CA ALA A 48 4.03 -0.37 -3.03
C ALA A 48 3.71 0.97 -2.36
N LEU A 49 2.55 1.09 -1.72
CA LEU A 49 2.16 2.27 -0.94
C LEU A 49 3.13 2.52 0.22
N ALA A 50 3.46 1.49 1.01
CA ALA A 50 4.41 1.59 2.11
C ALA A 50 5.82 1.99 1.64
N ILE A 51 6.29 1.44 0.51
CA ILE A 51 7.56 1.82 -0.12
C ILE A 51 7.54 3.31 -0.50
N CYS A 52 6.48 3.75 -1.19
CA CYS A 52 6.35 5.13 -1.62
C CYS A 52 6.30 6.12 -0.44
N LEU A 53 5.55 5.78 0.60
CA LEU A 53 5.50 6.56 1.85
C LEU A 53 6.86 6.60 2.54
N ARG A 54 7.59 5.48 2.63
CA ARG A 54 8.91 5.43 3.28
C ARG A 54 9.96 6.27 2.55
N LEU A 55 9.95 6.24 1.22
CA LEU A 55 10.87 7.02 0.38
C LEU A 55 10.51 8.52 0.37
N GLY A 56 9.22 8.83 0.28
CA GLY A 56 8.72 10.20 0.19
C GLY A 56 8.67 10.94 1.53
N ALA A 57 8.20 10.26 2.57
CA ALA A 57 8.08 10.76 3.95
C ALA A 57 9.20 10.19 4.84
N GLY A 58 10.46 10.32 4.41
CA GLY A 58 11.61 9.72 5.11
C GLY A 58 11.86 10.18 6.56
N HIS A 59 11.09 11.14 7.07
CA HIS A 59 11.08 11.54 8.48
C HIS A 59 10.20 10.63 9.35
N LEU A 60 9.26 9.88 8.76
CA LEU A 60 8.43 8.92 9.47
C LEU A 60 9.25 7.66 9.79
N SER A 61 9.03 7.13 11.00
CA SER A 61 9.59 5.84 11.37
C SER A 61 8.95 4.71 10.56
N ALA A 62 9.65 3.58 10.45
CA ALA A 62 9.11 2.37 9.81
C ALA A 62 7.76 1.93 10.42
N ALA A 63 7.62 2.05 11.75
CA ALA A 63 6.38 1.71 12.45
C ALA A 63 5.23 2.65 12.05
N TRP A 64 5.50 3.96 11.92
CA TRP A 64 4.50 4.92 11.45
C TRP A 64 4.06 4.66 10.02
N VAL A 65 4.99 4.29 9.12
CA VAL A 65 4.63 3.93 7.74
C VAL A 65 3.71 2.72 7.71
N VAL A 66 4.04 1.64 8.45
CA VAL A 66 3.19 0.45 8.52
C VAL A 66 1.81 0.80 9.09
N LEU A 67 1.76 1.58 10.18
CA LEU A 67 0.50 1.97 10.81
C LEU A 67 -0.37 2.81 9.86
N ILE A 68 0.20 3.79 9.17
CA ILE A 68 -0.52 4.62 8.21
C ILE A 68 -1.07 3.75 7.06
N THR A 69 -0.24 2.89 6.48
CA THR A 69 -0.67 1.98 5.41
C THR A 69 -1.78 1.03 5.89
N ALA A 70 -1.68 0.48 7.10
CA ALA A 70 -2.70 -0.38 7.67
C ALA A 70 -4.01 0.38 7.92
N VAL A 71 -3.95 1.62 8.42
CA VAL A 71 -5.15 2.46 8.57
C VAL A 71 -5.79 2.74 7.21
N ILE A 72 -5.00 2.99 6.16
CA ILE A 72 -5.53 3.16 4.80
C ILE A 72 -6.23 1.87 4.33
N GLY A 73 -5.65 0.70 4.56
CA GLY A 73 -6.27 -0.60 4.22
C GLY A 73 -7.57 -0.84 4.98
N LEU A 74 -7.59 -0.57 6.28
CA LEU A 74 -8.82 -0.64 7.07
C LEU A 74 -9.91 0.30 6.53
N LEU A 75 -9.54 1.52 6.14
CA LEU A 75 -10.47 2.49 5.56
C LEU A 75 -10.97 2.05 4.17
N ASP A 76 -10.15 1.38 3.37
CA ASP A 76 -10.55 0.80 2.08
C ASP A 76 -11.57 -0.32 2.31
N GLU A 77 -11.32 -1.27 3.22
CA GLU A 77 -12.27 -2.33 3.55
C GLU A 77 -13.60 -1.78 4.10
N ILE A 78 -13.54 -0.77 4.98
CA ILE A 78 -14.75 -0.07 5.45
C ILE A 78 -15.46 0.59 4.28
N HIS A 79 -14.74 1.23 3.36
CA HIS A 79 -15.32 1.88 2.18
C HIS A 79 -15.97 0.86 1.23
N GLN A 80 -15.32 -0.29 1.01
CA GLN A 80 -15.83 -1.39 0.19
C GLN A 80 -17.12 -1.99 0.75
N ALA A 81 -17.29 -2.03 2.07
CA ALA A 81 -18.53 -2.50 2.70
C ALA A 81 -19.78 -1.69 2.29
N PHE A 82 -19.60 -0.46 1.78
CA PHE A 82 -20.69 0.39 1.28
C PHE A 82 -20.86 0.35 -0.24
N ILE A 83 -20.10 -0.47 -0.97
CA ILE A 83 -20.16 -0.56 -2.43
C ILE A 83 -20.86 -1.87 -2.83
N PRO A 84 -22.00 -1.81 -3.55
CA PRO A 84 -22.64 -3.01 -4.07
C PRO A 84 -21.71 -3.81 -4.99
N GLY A 85 -21.60 -5.12 -4.75
CA GLY A 85 -20.73 -6.01 -5.52
C GLY A 85 -19.27 -6.02 -5.07
N ARG A 86 -18.94 -5.33 -3.96
CA ARG A 86 -17.68 -5.48 -3.23
C ARG A 86 -17.90 -6.30 -1.96
N THR A 87 -16.84 -6.98 -1.54
CA THR A 87 -16.81 -7.77 -0.31
C THR A 87 -15.71 -7.21 0.56
N ALA A 88 -16.07 -6.60 1.68
CA ALA A 88 -15.09 -6.25 2.69
C ALA A 88 -14.67 -7.49 3.47
N GLY A 89 -13.36 -7.68 3.66
CA GLY A 89 -12.76 -8.89 4.18
C GLY A 89 -11.67 -8.62 5.20
N ILE A 90 -11.77 -9.27 6.37
CA ILE A 90 -10.66 -9.28 7.35
C ILE A 90 -9.38 -9.89 6.77
N ILE A 91 -9.52 -10.84 5.83
CA ILE A 91 -8.38 -11.48 5.15
C ILE A 91 -7.68 -10.50 4.20
N ASP A 92 -8.44 -9.62 3.56
CA ASP A 92 -7.90 -8.60 2.65
C ASP A 92 -7.17 -7.52 3.46
N PHE A 93 -7.75 -7.06 4.58
CA PHE A 93 -7.06 -6.20 5.53
C PHE A 93 -5.73 -6.80 6.07
N LEU A 94 -5.71 -8.11 6.33
CA LEU A 94 -4.48 -8.81 6.73
C LEU A 94 -3.47 -8.82 5.59
N ALA A 95 -3.91 -9.02 4.34
CA ALA A 95 -3.04 -8.95 3.16
C ALA A 95 -2.45 -7.53 2.99
N ASP A 96 -3.24 -6.48 3.21
CA ASP A 96 -2.80 -5.08 3.18
C ASP A 96 -1.68 -4.83 4.20
N THR A 97 -1.93 -5.27 5.44
CA THR A 97 -0.99 -5.10 6.56
C THR A 97 0.30 -5.89 6.32
N CYS A 98 0.19 -7.12 5.82
CA CYS A 98 1.34 -7.92 5.38
C CYS A 98 2.12 -7.24 4.24
N GLY A 99 1.41 -6.65 3.28
CA GLY A 99 2.00 -5.85 2.21
C GLY A 99 2.81 -4.68 2.77
N ALA A 100 2.23 -3.92 3.70
CA ALA A 100 2.90 -2.80 4.35
C ALA A 100 4.21 -3.22 5.05
N LEU A 101 4.17 -4.33 5.80
CA LEU A 101 5.34 -4.91 6.46
C LEU A 101 6.40 -5.35 5.44
N ALA A 102 5.99 -6.04 4.38
CA ALA A 102 6.88 -6.52 3.33
C ALA A 102 7.57 -5.37 2.59
N GLY A 103 6.84 -4.31 2.23
CA GLY A 103 7.39 -3.14 1.57
C GLY A 103 8.45 -2.42 2.41
N VAL A 104 8.19 -2.25 3.72
CA VAL A 104 9.16 -1.67 4.65
C VAL A 104 10.38 -2.58 4.85
N ALA A 105 10.15 -3.90 4.97
CA ALA A 105 11.23 -4.87 5.10
C ALA A 105 12.14 -4.90 3.86
N ALA A 106 11.55 -4.85 2.66
CA ALA A 106 12.29 -4.81 1.40
C ALA A 106 13.23 -3.59 1.31
N LEU A 107 12.75 -2.40 1.69
CA LEU A 107 13.60 -1.20 1.72
C LEU A 107 14.71 -1.29 2.76
N LYS A 108 14.42 -1.82 3.96
CA LYS A 108 15.45 -2.03 4.98
C LYS A 108 16.52 -3.01 4.51
N ALA A 109 16.12 -4.12 3.88
CA ALA A 109 17.03 -5.10 3.33
C ALA A 109 17.90 -4.49 2.23
N TRP A 110 17.30 -3.70 1.34
CA TRP A 110 18.04 -2.97 0.30
C TRP A 110 19.08 -2.01 0.88
N ASP A 111 18.69 -1.20 1.88
CA ASP A 111 19.61 -0.26 2.53
C ASP A 111 20.77 -0.98 3.24
N ALA A 112 20.48 -2.12 3.89
CA ALA A 112 21.49 -2.96 4.53
C ALA A 112 22.47 -3.53 3.51
N LEU A 113 21.97 -4.12 2.42
CA LEU A 113 22.82 -4.65 1.33
C LEU A 113 23.70 -3.57 0.71
N ARG A 114 23.16 -2.37 0.51
CA ARG A 114 23.91 -1.22 -0.04
C ARG A 114 25.04 -0.77 0.89
N SER A 115 24.84 -0.87 2.21
CA SER A 115 25.87 -0.52 3.19
C SER A 115 27.02 -1.52 3.27
N LEU A 116 26.81 -2.76 2.85
CA LEU A 116 27.86 -3.79 2.77
C LEU A 116 28.76 -3.63 1.54
N GLN A 117 28.33 -2.84 0.55
CA GLN A 117 29.03 -2.63 -0.72
C GLN A 117 29.83 -1.31 -0.76
N SER A 118 29.67 -0.45 0.26
CA SER A 118 30.34 0.85 0.40
C SER A 118 31.51 0.76 1.38
#